data_AF-B8ZWK5-F1
#
_entry.id   AF-B8ZWK5-F1
#
_cell.length_a   1.000
_cell.length_b   1.000
_cell.length_c   1.000
_cell.angle_alpha   90.00
_cell.angle_beta   90.00
_cell.angle_gamma   90.00
#
_symmetry.space_group_name_H-M   'P 1'
#
loop_
_entity.id
_entity.type
_entity.pdbx_description
1 polymer ?
#
loop_
_entity_poly.entity_id
_entity_poly.type
_entity_poly.pdbx_seq_one_letter_code
_entity_poly.pdbx_strand_id
1 'polypeptide(L)'
;MYTNFILIFYFGISIYDVRASSLDDLKMVYKNVIKECVGDYPITAADLKLIKARQIPNDDIKCVFACAYKKTGMMTEEGMLSVEGIKDMSQKYLSDNPEQLRKSKEFAEACSSVNDQQVSDGTKGCERAALIFKCSTEKITNVMTAMRTPRRTVAADASSHPPGVGVVSTPSGRPHHREETPGFGFEL
;
A
#
# COMPACT_ATOMS: atom_id res chain seq x y z
N MET A 1 -32.14 -13.22 42.75
CA MET A 1 -31.42 -11.97 42.39
C MET A 1 -30.33 -12.20 41.33
N TYR A 2 -29.59 -13.31 41.37
CA TYR A 2 -28.55 -13.65 40.37
C TYR A 2 -29.04 -13.94 38.94
N THR A 3 -30.25 -14.46 38.76
CA THR A 3 -30.80 -14.82 37.43
C THR A 3 -31.02 -13.62 36.51
N ASN A 4 -31.38 -12.45 37.08
CA ASN A 4 -31.54 -11.20 36.32
C ASN A 4 -30.18 -10.60 35.91
N PHE A 5 -29.13 -10.76 36.73
CA PHE A 5 -27.79 -10.31 36.36
C PHE A 5 -27.19 -11.15 35.22
N ILE A 6 -27.47 -12.46 35.17
CA ILE A 6 -27.01 -13.33 34.07
C ILE A 6 -27.68 -12.96 32.74
N LEU A 7 -28.97 -12.58 32.75
CA LEU A 7 -29.67 -12.09 31.55
C LEU A 7 -29.15 -10.73 31.07
N ILE A 8 -28.84 -9.82 31.99
CA ILE A 8 -28.25 -8.50 31.66
C ILE A 8 -26.84 -8.67 31.07
N PHE A 9 -26.05 -9.62 31.57
CA PHE A 9 -24.75 -9.95 30.98
C PHE A 9 -24.90 -10.60 29.59
N TYR A 10 -25.85 -11.52 29.40
CA TYR A 10 -26.09 -12.15 28.08
C TYR A 10 -26.56 -11.15 27.01
N PHE A 11 -27.45 -10.21 27.35
CA PHE A 11 -27.89 -9.17 26.42
C PHE A 11 -26.87 -8.02 26.26
N GLY A 12 -26.10 -7.71 27.31
CA GLY A 12 -25.01 -6.73 27.26
C GLY A 12 -23.80 -7.22 26.46
N ILE A 13 -23.59 -8.54 26.36
CA ILE A 13 -22.53 -9.14 25.54
C ILE A 13 -22.88 -9.15 24.04
N SER A 14 -24.16 -9.15 23.66
CA SER A 14 -24.58 -9.13 22.25
C SER A 14 -24.34 -7.79 21.53
N ILE A 15 -23.88 -6.75 22.24
CA ILE A 15 -23.56 -5.43 21.67
C ILE A 15 -22.05 -5.16 21.58
N TYR A 16 -21.20 -6.15 21.90
CA TYR A 16 -19.76 -6.06 21.61
C TYR A 16 -19.53 -6.17 20.10
N ASP A 17 -19.52 -5.00 19.45
CA ASP A 17 -18.82 -4.66 18.22
C ASP A 17 -18.66 -5.78 17.16
N VAL A 18 -19.69 -5.95 16.33
CA VAL A 18 -19.49 -6.39 14.93
C VAL A 18 -18.73 -5.27 14.20
N ARG A 19 -17.41 -5.17 14.38
CA ARG A 19 -16.59 -4.11 13.74
C ARG A 19 -15.28 -4.60 13.10
N ALA A 20 -15.13 -5.90 12.88
CA ALA A 20 -13.93 -6.47 12.24
C ALA A 20 -14.18 -7.13 10.87
N SER A 21 -15.43 -7.35 10.45
CA SER A 21 -15.73 -8.20 9.28
C SER A 21 -15.27 -7.61 7.94
N SER A 22 -15.31 -6.29 7.76
CA SER A 22 -15.15 -5.67 6.43
C SER A 22 -13.73 -5.79 5.84
N LEU A 23 -12.69 -5.74 6.68
CA LEU A 23 -11.31 -5.99 6.24
C LEU A 23 -11.07 -7.47 5.91
N ASP A 24 -11.64 -8.37 6.69
CA ASP A 24 -11.52 -9.81 6.47
C ASP A 24 -12.28 -10.25 5.22
N ASP A 25 -13.44 -9.64 4.95
CA ASP A 25 -14.19 -9.80 3.71
C ASP A 25 -13.36 -9.35 2.50
N LEU A 26 -12.70 -8.19 2.59
CA LEU A 26 -11.82 -7.69 1.53
C LEU A 26 -10.65 -8.66 1.27
N LYS A 27 -10.00 -9.16 2.33
CA LYS A 27 -8.92 -10.15 2.21
C LYS A 27 -9.42 -11.43 1.54
N MET A 28 -10.63 -11.88 1.87
CA MET A 28 -11.24 -13.07 1.28
C MET A 28 -11.54 -12.87 -0.20
N VAL A 29 -12.09 -11.71 -0.57
CA VAL A 29 -12.31 -11.31 -1.96
C VAL A 29 -11.01 -11.33 -2.75
N TYR A 30 -9.96 -10.66 -2.27
CA TYR A 30 -8.65 -10.69 -2.93
C TYR A 30 -8.08 -12.10 -3.07
N LYS A 31 -8.16 -12.92 -2.01
CA LYS A 31 -7.67 -14.30 -2.05
C LYS A 31 -8.40 -15.13 -3.10
N ASN A 32 -9.72 -14.98 -3.22
CA ASN A 32 -10.51 -15.71 -4.20
C ASN A 32 -10.21 -15.22 -5.62
N VAL A 33 -10.14 -13.91 -5.83
CA VAL A 33 -9.78 -13.32 -7.12
C VAL A 33 -8.38 -13.75 -7.58
N ILE A 34 -7.38 -13.74 -6.69
CA ILE A 34 -6.03 -14.20 -7.02
C ILE A 34 -6.04 -15.67 -7.44
N LYS A 35 -6.79 -16.54 -6.72
CA LYS A 35 -6.91 -17.95 -7.11
C LYS A 35 -7.48 -18.13 -8.51
N GLU A 36 -8.45 -17.31 -8.90
CA GLU A 36 -9.00 -17.32 -10.26
C GLU A 36 -7.95 -16.88 -11.29
N CYS A 37 -7.11 -15.89 -10.96
CA CYS A 37 -6.09 -15.36 -11.86
C CYS A 37 -4.85 -16.24 -12.02
N VAL A 38 -4.54 -17.08 -11.02
CA VAL A 38 -3.38 -17.99 -11.06
C VAL A 38 -3.56 -19.13 -12.07
N GLY A 39 -4.80 -19.42 -12.48
CA GLY A 39 -5.06 -20.40 -13.54
C GLY A 39 -4.44 -20.01 -14.88
N ASP A 40 -4.39 -18.71 -15.18
CA ASP A 40 -3.84 -18.17 -16.43
C ASP A 40 -2.34 -17.81 -16.30
N TYR A 41 -1.87 -17.55 -15.08
CA TYR A 41 -0.52 -17.08 -14.78
C TYR A 41 0.02 -17.79 -13.53
N PRO A 42 0.86 -18.83 -13.68
CA PRO A 42 1.29 -19.64 -12.55
C PRO A 42 2.18 -18.85 -11.59
N ILE A 43 1.90 -18.97 -10.29
CA ILE A 43 2.73 -18.37 -9.22
C ILE A 43 3.30 -19.46 -8.31
N THR A 44 4.53 -19.28 -7.85
CA THR A 44 5.19 -20.19 -6.92
C THR A 44 5.14 -19.68 -5.48
N ALA A 45 5.43 -20.55 -4.52
CA ALA A 45 5.59 -20.12 -3.13
C ALA A 45 6.79 -19.15 -2.93
N ALA A 46 7.80 -19.21 -3.81
CA ALA A 46 8.93 -18.27 -3.79
C ALA A 46 8.49 -16.87 -4.24
N ASP A 47 7.64 -16.80 -5.26
CA ASP A 47 7.05 -15.55 -5.75
C ASP A 47 6.25 -14.84 -4.66
N LEU A 48 5.45 -15.60 -3.90
CA LEU A 48 4.70 -15.06 -2.77
C LEU A 48 5.60 -14.40 -1.71
N LYS A 49 6.81 -14.93 -1.48
CA LYS A 49 7.78 -14.31 -0.55
C LYS A 49 8.27 -12.96 -1.10
N LEU A 50 8.53 -12.89 -2.40
CA LEU A 50 8.98 -11.66 -3.06
C LEU A 50 7.88 -10.61 -3.09
N ILE A 51 6.63 -11.01 -3.37
CA ILE A 51 5.46 -10.13 -3.31
C ILE A 51 5.28 -9.56 -1.89
N LYS A 52 5.40 -10.40 -0.85
CA LYS A 52 5.37 -9.94 0.55
C LYS A 52 6.50 -8.96 0.87
N ALA A 53 7.66 -9.13 0.24
CA ALA A 53 8.78 -8.20 0.29
C ALA A 53 8.61 -6.98 -0.64
N ARG A 54 7.41 -6.73 -1.18
CA ARG A 54 7.07 -5.62 -2.07
C ARG A 54 7.81 -5.64 -3.41
N GLN A 55 8.08 -6.84 -3.93
CA GLN A 55 8.77 -7.04 -5.21
C GLN A 55 7.88 -7.78 -6.20
N ILE A 56 7.96 -7.40 -7.47
CA ILE A 56 7.35 -8.13 -8.60
C ILE A 56 8.49 -8.80 -9.37
N PRO A 57 8.70 -10.11 -9.21
CA PRO A 57 9.90 -10.78 -9.70
C PRO A 57 9.83 -11.25 -11.16
N ASN A 58 8.64 -11.34 -11.76
CA ASN A 58 8.46 -11.82 -13.14
C ASN A 58 7.16 -11.27 -13.77
N ASP A 59 6.98 -11.54 -15.07
CA ASP A 59 5.84 -11.04 -15.85
C ASP A 59 4.51 -11.73 -15.52
N ASP A 60 4.53 -13.02 -15.16
CA ASP A 60 3.31 -13.74 -14.77
C ASP A 60 2.62 -13.06 -13.58
N ILE A 61 3.40 -12.62 -12.60
CA ILE A 61 2.88 -11.92 -11.43
C ILE A 61 2.31 -10.55 -11.81
N LYS A 62 2.94 -9.83 -12.75
CA LYS A 62 2.38 -8.57 -13.28
C LYS A 62 0.96 -8.82 -13.80
N CYS A 63 0.77 -9.91 -14.53
CA CYS A 63 -0.52 -10.27 -15.10
C CYS A 63 -1.52 -10.82 -14.08
N VAL A 64 -1.07 -11.53 -13.04
CA VAL A 64 -1.94 -11.88 -11.89
C VAL A 64 -2.50 -10.61 -11.25
N PHE A 65 -1.68 -9.59 -11.02
CA PHE A 65 -2.15 -8.32 -10.49
C PHE A 65 -3.13 -7.61 -11.43
N ALA A 66 -2.84 -7.58 -12.74
CA ALA A 66 -3.76 -6.99 -13.71
C ALA A 66 -5.13 -7.70 -13.73
N CYS A 67 -5.13 -9.04 -13.78
CA CYS A 67 -6.35 -9.84 -13.69
C CYS A 67 -7.12 -9.53 -12.40
N ALA A 68 -6.43 -9.45 -11.26
CA ALA A 68 -7.06 -9.15 -9.99
C ALA A 68 -7.65 -7.74 -9.95
N TYR A 69 -6.92 -6.75 -10.45
CA TYR A 69 -7.41 -5.36 -10.52
C TYR A 69 -8.62 -5.23 -11.45
N LYS A 70 -8.64 -5.92 -12.58
CA LYS A 70 -9.82 -5.93 -13.48
C LYS A 70 -11.03 -6.57 -12.82
N LYS A 71 -10.89 -7.77 -12.24
CA LYS A 71 -11.98 -8.48 -11.54
C LYS A 71 -12.55 -7.72 -10.35
N THR A 72 -11.74 -6.87 -9.71
CA THR A 72 -12.17 -6.03 -8.59
C THR A 72 -12.64 -4.63 -9.02
N GLY A 73 -12.58 -4.31 -10.31
CA GLY A 73 -12.95 -3.02 -10.88
C GLY A 73 -11.90 -1.92 -10.70
N MET A 74 -10.78 -2.19 -10.03
CA MET A 74 -9.69 -1.22 -9.85
C MET A 74 -8.93 -0.89 -11.14
N MET A 75 -9.11 -1.72 -12.17
CA MET A 75 -8.56 -1.52 -13.50
C MET A 75 -9.67 -1.74 -14.53
N THR A 76 -9.72 -0.92 -15.57
CA THR A 76 -10.65 -1.09 -16.69
C THR A 76 -10.24 -2.25 -17.58
N GLU A 77 -11.12 -2.70 -18.46
CA GLU A 77 -10.81 -3.78 -19.42
C GLU A 77 -9.65 -3.42 -20.35
N GLU A 78 -9.46 -2.12 -20.63
CA GLU A 78 -8.34 -1.56 -21.40
C GLU A 78 -7.02 -1.52 -20.62
N GLY A 79 -6.99 -2.03 -19.38
CA GLY A 79 -5.77 -2.09 -18.57
C GLY A 79 -5.39 -0.76 -17.92
N MET A 80 -6.34 0.16 -17.78
CA MET A 80 -6.13 1.48 -17.15
C MET A 80 -6.56 1.45 -15.69
N LEU A 81 -5.83 2.12 -14.79
CA LEU A 81 -6.28 2.30 -13.40
C LEU A 81 -7.62 3.04 -13.40
N SER A 82 -8.61 2.53 -12.66
CA SER A 82 -9.92 3.15 -12.48
C SER A 82 -10.01 3.81 -11.10
N VAL A 83 -10.03 5.14 -11.08
CA VAL A 83 -10.19 5.92 -9.84
C VAL A 83 -11.57 5.66 -9.25
N GLU A 84 -12.59 5.62 -10.11
CA GLU A 84 -13.98 5.32 -9.78
C GLU A 84 -14.10 3.91 -9.22
N GLY A 85 -13.52 2.91 -9.87
CA GLY A 85 -13.57 1.52 -9.41
C GLY A 85 -12.84 1.31 -8.08
N ILE A 86 -11.72 2.00 -7.84
CA ILE A 86 -11.08 2.00 -6.52
C ILE A 86 -11.99 2.63 -5.47
N LYS A 87 -12.65 3.76 -5.78
CA LYS A 87 -13.60 4.41 -4.88
C LYS A 87 -14.77 3.48 -4.55
N ASP A 88 -15.34 2.81 -5.54
CA ASP A 88 -16.49 1.91 -5.36
C ASP A 88 -16.11 0.68 -4.53
N MET A 89 -14.99 0.05 -4.84
CA MET A 89 -14.44 -1.07 -4.06
C MET A 89 -14.18 -0.63 -2.61
N SER A 90 -13.55 0.52 -2.42
CA SER A 90 -13.26 1.05 -1.08
C SER A 90 -14.54 1.38 -0.31
N GLN A 91 -15.53 1.97 -0.96
CA GLN A 91 -16.81 2.28 -0.32
C GLN A 91 -17.55 0.99 0.08
N LYS A 92 -17.43 -0.07 -0.72
CA LYS A 92 -18.07 -1.35 -0.45
C LYS A 92 -17.45 -2.09 0.73
N TYR A 93 -16.12 -2.10 0.84
CA TYR A 93 -15.43 -2.95 1.82
C TYR A 93 -14.74 -2.18 2.96
N LEU A 94 -14.64 -0.85 2.88
CA LEU A 94 -13.95 -0.02 3.87
C LEU A 94 -14.82 1.13 4.40
N SER A 95 -16.15 1.13 4.15
CA SER A 95 -17.07 2.16 4.64
C SER A 95 -16.96 2.38 6.15
N ASP A 96 -16.74 1.29 6.88
CA ASP A 96 -16.69 1.28 8.34
C ASP A 96 -15.28 1.60 8.87
N ASN A 97 -14.31 1.82 7.96
CA ASN A 97 -12.95 2.20 8.28
C ASN A 97 -12.60 3.53 7.57
N PRO A 98 -12.94 4.68 8.16
CA PRO A 98 -12.77 5.98 7.52
C PRO A 98 -11.31 6.32 7.21
N GLU A 99 -10.35 5.81 8.00
CA GLU A 99 -8.92 6.01 7.73
C GLU A 99 -8.50 5.27 6.47
N GLN A 100 -8.87 4.00 6.31
CA GLN A 100 -8.54 3.20 5.13
C GLN A 100 -9.28 3.71 3.89
N LEU A 101 -10.53 4.14 4.04
CA LEU A 101 -11.30 4.78 2.97
C LEU A 101 -10.66 6.10 2.49
N ARG A 102 -10.08 6.90 3.40
CA ARG A 102 -9.31 8.10 3.03
C ARG A 102 -8.03 7.71 2.29
N LYS A 103 -7.26 6.75 2.83
CA LYS A 103 -6.00 6.29 2.21
C LYS A 103 -6.22 5.69 0.82
N SER A 104 -7.33 5.00 0.59
CA SER A 104 -7.62 4.43 -0.72
C SER A 104 -7.97 5.49 -1.77
N LYS A 105 -8.66 6.58 -1.37
CA LYS A 105 -8.88 7.76 -2.23
C LYS A 105 -7.56 8.46 -2.58
N GLU A 106 -6.72 8.71 -1.58
CA GLU A 106 -5.39 9.30 -1.79
C GLU A 106 -4.52 8.44 -2.69
N PHE A 107 -4.59 7.11 -2.54
CA PHE A 107 -3.92 6.18 -3.43
C PHE A 107 -4.44 6.30 -4.88
N ALA A 108 -5.75 6.29 -5.09
CA ALA A 108 -6.34 6.38 -6.42
C ALA A 108 -5.93 7.66 -7.14
N GLU A 109 -6.01 8.80 -6.45
CA GLU A 109 -5.61 10.10 -6.99
C GLU A 109 -4.11 10.13 -7.28
N ALA A 110 -3.28 9.73 -6.31
CA ALA A 110 -1.84 9.86 -6.41
C ALA A 110 -1.17 8.86 -7.35
N CYS A 111 -1.84 7.75 -7.68
CA CYS A 111 -1.36 6.75 -8.62
C CYS A 111 -2.07 6.80 -9.97
N SER A 112 -3.02 7.72 -10.18
CA SER A 112 -3.73 7.87 -11.46
C SER A 112 -2.79 8.17 -12.64
N SER A 113 -1.69 8.88 -12.40
CA SER A 113 -0.68 9.21 -13.42
C SER A 113 0.06 8.00 -13.98
N VAL A 114 -0.11 6.79 -13.42
CA VAL A 114 0.40 5.56 -14.04
C VAL A 114 -0.28 5.28 -15.37
N ASN A 115 -1.47 5.84 -15.63
CA ASN A 115 -2.18 5.75 -16.89
C ASN A 115 -1.45 6.47 -18.04
N ASP A 116 -0.69 7.51 -17.74
CA ASP A 116 0.06 8.29 -18.74
C ASP A 116 1.37 7.60 -19.14
N GLN A 117 1.79 6.56 -18.42
CA GLN A 117 3.01 5.83 -18.72
C GLN A 117 2.80 4.90 -19.92
N GLN A 118 3.79 4.90 -20.82
CA GLN A 118 3.84 3.94 -21.93
C GLN A 118 4.08 2.54 -21.40
N VAL A 119 3.31 1.59 -21.93
CA VAL A 119 3.45 0.16 -21.65
C VAL A 119 3.48 -0.61 -22.97
N SER A 120 4.17 -1.75 -22.97
CA SER A 120 4.37 -2.59 -24.15
C SER A 120 3.29 -3.65 -24.34
N ASP A 121 2.54 -3.96 -23.29
CA ASP A 121 1.54 -5.04 -23.25
C ASP A 121 0.11 -4.58 -23.57
N GLY A 122 -0.05 -3.32 -23.97
CA GLY A 122 -1.30 -2.74 -24.45
C GLY A 122 -2.43 -2.87 -23.43
N THR A 123 -3.56 -3.44 -23.87
CA THR A 123 -4.77 -3.58 -23.03
C THR A 123 -4.68 -4.72 -22.01
N LYS A 124 -3.62 -5.55 -22.04
CA LYS A 124 -3.44 -6.59 -21.01
C LYS A 124 -3.29 -5.97 -19.62
N GLY A 125 -2.60 -4.84 -19.53
CA GLY A 125 -2.48 -4.04 -18.31
C GLY A 125 -1.54 -4.63 -17.25
N CYS A 126 -0.78 -5.69 -17.57
CA CYS A 126 0.20 -6.30 -16.67
C CYS A 126 1.31 -5.31 -16.29
N GLU A 127 1.94 -4.65 -17.26
CA GLU A 127 2.98 -3.64 -16.96
C GLU A 127 2.40 -2.49 -16.15
N ARG A 128 1.18 -2.04 -16.48
CA ARG A 128 0.51 -1.00 -15.71
C ARG A 128 0.17 -1.46 -14.30
N ALA A 129 -0.25 -2.71 -14.10
CA ALA A 129 -0.44 -3.28 -12.77
C ALA A 129 0.85 -3.25 -11.94
N ALA A 130 2.01 -3.49 -12.56
CA ALA A 130 3.29 -3.34 -11.89
C ALA A 130 3.59 -1.89 -11.49
N LEU A 131 3.25 -0.92 -12.35
CA LEU A 131 3.37 0.50 -12.04
C LEU A 131 2.44 0.93 -10.90
N ILE A 132 1.20 0.45 -10.89
CA ILE A 132 0.24 0.65 -9.81
C ILE A 132 0.81 0.12 -8.49
N PHE A 133 1.29 -1.12 -8.49
CA PHE A 133 1.89 -1.75 -7.30
C PHE A 133 3.09 -0.97 -6.80
N LYS A 134 4.00 -0.57 -7.69
CA LYS A 134 5.15 0.27 -7.36
C LYS A 134 4.69 1.58 -6.70
N CYS A 135 3.73 2.27 -7.29
CA CYS A 135 3.16 3.49 -6.72
C CYS A 135 2.59 3.25 -5.31
N SER A 136 1.83 2.18 -5.08
CA SER A 136 1.34 1.80 -3.74
C SER A 136 2.49 1.66 -2.73
N THR A 137 3.55 0.94 -3.10
CA THR A 137 4.68 0.66 -2.20
C THR A 137 5.48 1.92 -1.86
N GLU A 138 5.63 2.85 -2.81
CA GLU A 138 6.28 4.14 -2.59
C GLU A 138 5.47 5.02 -1.63
N LYS A 139 4.14 5.07 -1.78
CA LYS A 139 3.28 5.82 -0.85
C LYS A 139 3.36 5.26 0.57
N ILE A 140 3.33 3.93 0.74
CA ILE A 140 3.50 3.30 2.05
C ILE A 140 4.88 3.62 2.64
N THR A 141 5.93 3.56 1.83
CA THR A 141 7.31 3.81 2.29
C THR A 141 7.53 5.28 2.63
N ASN A 142 6.93 6.22 1.89
CA ASN A 142 7.03 7.65 2.16
C ASN A 142 6.29 8.03 3.45
N VAL A 143 5.17 7.38 3.78
CA VAL A 143 4.50 7.52 5.08
C VAL A 143 5.44 7.05 6.21
N MET A 144 6.05 5.87 6.06
CA MET A 144 6.99 5.35 7.06
C MET A 144 8.25 6.21 7.19
N THR A 145 8.74 6.78 6.09
CA THR A 145 9.91 7.66 6.08
C THR A 145 9.59 9.01 6.69
N ALA A 146 8.44 9.61 6.40
CA ALA A 146 7.97 10.84 7.04
C ALA A 146 7.79 10.69 8.55
N MET A 147 7.37 9.51 9.03
CA MET A 147 7.30 9.19 10.46
C MET A 147 8.67 8.95 11.10
N ARG A 148 9.67 8.51 10.32
CA ARG A 148 11.06 8.28 10.79
C ARG A 148 11.96 9.49 10.67
N THR A 149 11.59 10.51 9.88
CA THR A 149 12.33 11.77 9.81
C THR A 149 12.26 12.41 11.20
N PRO A 150 13.40 12.59 11.90
CA PRO A 150 13.42 13.37 13.12
C PRO A 150 12.84 14.73 12.75
N ARG A 151 11.81 15.20 13.47
CA ARG A 151 11.28 16.56 13.34
C ARG A 151 12.49 17.49 13.34
N ARG A 152 12.95 17.96 12.17
CA ARG A 152 13.95 19.03 12.10
C ARG A 152 13.27 20.19 12.81
N THR A 153 13.67 20.43 14.04
CA THR A 153 13.45 21.71 14.68
C THR A 153 13.94 22.74 13.67
N VAL A 154 13.04 23.65 13.31
CA VAL A 154 13.35 24.82 12.49
C VAL A 154 14.53 25.49 13.19
N ALA A 155 15.73 25.32 12.65
CA ALA A 155 16.89 26.10 13.07
C ALA A 155 16.58 27.51 12.60
N ALA A 156 16.35 28.39 13.57
CA ALA A 156 16.14 29.80 13.36
C ALA A 156 17.27 30.36 12.49
N ASP A 157 16.88 30.97 11.39
CA ASP A 157 17.73 31.82 10.58
C ASP A 157 18.16 33.01 11.46
N ALA A 158 19.43 33.04 11.84
CA ALA A 158 20.08 34.19 12.46
C ALA A 158 21.32 34.53 11.64
N SER A 159 21.10 34.98 10.42
CA SER A 159 22.12 35.59 9.58
C SER A 159 22.20 37.09 9.88
N SER A 160 23.22 37.49 10.64
CA SER A 160 23.69 38.88 10.65
C SER A 160 25.22 38.92 10.72
N HIS A 161 25.82 39.68 9.78
CA HIS A 161 27.21 40.15 9.65
C HIS A 161 28.17 39.44 8.65
N PRO A 162 29.11 40.22 8.02
CA PRO A 162 29.45 40.17 6.58
C PRO A 162 30.84 39.52 6.30
N PRO A 163 31.35 39.49 5.04
CA PRO A 163 32.29 38.48 4.58
C PRO A 163 33.76 38.83 4.89
N GLY A 164 34.52 37.80 5.29
CA GLY A 164 35.98 37.81 5.43
C GLY A 164 36.60 36.64 4.67
N VAL A 165 37.63 36.96 3.90
CA VAL A 165 38.33 36.15 2.88
C VAL A 165 39.14 34.99 3.48
N GLY A 166 39.20 33.83 2.79
CA GLY A 166 40.37 32.94 2.92
C GLY A 166 40.21 31.43 2.61
N VAL A 167 40.66 31.03 1.41
CA VAL A 167 41.52 29.85 1.09
C VAL A 167 41.02 28.39 1.26
N VAL A 168 40.81 27.75 0.10
CA VAL A 168 41.29 26.42 -0.39
C VAL A 168 41.56 25.28 0.62
N SER A 169 40.84 24.15 0.49
CA SER A 169 41.33 22.81 0.06
C SER A 169 40.36 21.65 0.45
N THR A 170 40.12 20.72 -0.48
CA THR A 170 39.50 19.37 -0.30
C THR A 170 40.60 18.33 0.04
N PRO A 171 40.38 16.99 0.17
CA PRO A 171 39.15 16.14 0.22
C PRO A 171 39.19 15.04 1.34
N SER A 172 38.16 14.17 1.33
CA SER A 172 38.21 12.73 1.68
C SER A 172 37.83 12.31 3.11
N GLY A 173 36.90 11.35 3.19
CA GLY A 173 36.60 10.63 4.44
C GLY A 173 35.18 10.05 4.49
N ARG A 174 34.91 8.99 3.72
CA ARG A 174 33.76 8.10 3.94
C ARG A 174 34.17 7.07 5.00
N PRO A 175 33.29 6.70 5.94
CA PRO A 175 33.17 5.29 6.27
C PRO A 175 31.72 4.81 6.19
N HIS A 176 31.61 3.63 5.60
CA HIS A 176 30.47 2.73 5.69
C HIS A 176 30.17 2.43 7.15
N HIS A 177 28.90 2.53 7.56
CA HIS A 177 28.35 1.62 8.55
C HIS A 177 27.03 1.03 8.05
N ARG A 178 27.08 -0.29 7.95
CA ARG A 178 26.00 -1.26 7.83
C ARG A 178 25.11 -1.10 9.05
N GLU A 179 23.81 -0.91 8.85
CA GLU A 179 22.83 -1.09 9.92
C GLU A 179 21.62 -1.87 9.40
N GLU A 180 21.25 -2.85 10.20
CA GLU A 180 20.41 -3.99 9.90
C GLU A 180 18.94 -3.56 9.83
N THR A 181 18.22 -4.02 8.81
CA THR A 181 16.76 -3.87 8.72
C THR A 181 16.08 -4.81 9.71
N PRO A 182 15.24 -4.34 10.66
CA PRO A 182 14.33 -5.21 11.35
C PRO A 182 13.16 -5.53 10.41
N GLY A 183 13.02 -6.81 10.08
CA GLY A 183 11.83 -7.32 9.41
C GLY A 183 10.60 -7.09 10.29
N PHE A 184 9.63 -6.34 9.76
CA PHE A 184 8.30 -6.29 10.35
C PHE A 184 7.38 -7.17 9.50
N GLY A 185 7.10 -8.35 10.04
CA GLY A 185 6.01 -9.21 9.58
C GLY A 185 4.68 -8.54 9.87
N PHE A 186 3.86 -8.42 8.83
CA PHE A 186 2.42 -8.37 8.99
C PHE A 186 1.92 -9.80 8.78
N GLU A 187 1.76 -10.53 9.89
CA GLU A 187 0.70 -11.53 9.97
C GLU A 187 -0.65 -10.81 10.07
N LEU A 188 -1.69 -11.52 9.63
CA LEU A 188 -3.11 -11.17 9.59
C LEU A 188 -3.58 -10.47 8.33
#